data_AF-A0A7J6RPZ2-F1
#
_entry.id   AF-A0A7J6RPZ2-F1
#
_cell.length_a   1.000
_cell.length_b   1.000
_cell.length_c   1.000
_cell.angle_alpha   90.00
_cell.angle_beta   90.00
_cell.angle_gamma   90.00
#
_symmetry.space_group_name_H-M   'P 1'
#
loop_
_entity.id
_entity.type
_entity.pdbx_description
1 polymer ?
#
loop_
_entity_poly.entity_id
_entity_poly.type
_entity_poly.pdbx_seq_one_letter_code
_entity_poly.pdbx_strand_id
1 'polypeptide(L)'
;MIGDHRIPMKWHFMFSVCAFGYAYLKALGITMLPMTAVVVVSNLQLATGMILGALWLDKRYTSVQIGSVLLTTSGIIACALLSSHGFSQATESSDMALGLALMFAAVLSGTLQTFLVNRCFSIYGPHVDEQLLMQHLIGLPLLLASPRGAESIRRVLLSQSSGRAALVTIAYLSGNMVLAQLCRRYMLRLSSTTQHVTCELMATIQRFACLLLSAYVFHAPPYPPRTMALGAAALLVGSLGYVSAPQYAEAGKSKEE
;
A
#
# COMPACT_ATOMS: atom_id res chain seq x y z
N MET A 1 7.16 25.52 17.53
CA MET A 1 8.26 25.19 16.61
C MET A 1 7.68 24.93 15.23
N ILE A 2 7.30 26.00 14.55
CA ILE A 2 6.80 26.03 13.17
C ILE A 2 7.79 26.94 12.47
N GLY A 3 8.72 26.36 11.71
CA GLY A 3 9.84 27.10 11.18
C GLY A 3 10.93 26.16 10.69
N ASP A 4 10.68 25.55 9.53
CA ASP A 4 11.49 25.71 8.32
C ASP A 4 10.81 24.88 7.22
N HIS A 5 9.95 25.48 6.39
CA HIS A 5 9.31 24.74 5.28
C HIS A 5 10.36 24.51 4.19
N ARG A 6 11.15 23.45 4.32
CA ARG A 6 12.21 23.13 3.36
C ARG A 6 11.71 22.37 2.15
N ILE A 7 10.51 21.79 2.18
CA ILE A 7 9.95 21.06 1.04
C ILE A 7 9.07 21.99 0.18
N PRO A 8 9.34 22.11 -1.14
CA PRO A 8 8.54 22.97 -2.01
C PRO A 8 7.10 22.46 -2.12
N MET A 9 6.12 23.36 -2.01
CA MET A 9 4.68 23.04 -2.11
C MET A 9 4.28 22.25 -3.37
N LYS A 10 5.02 22.41 -4.48
CA LYS A 10 4.80 21.66 -5.72
C LYS A 10 4.95 20.14 -5.53
N TRP A 11 5.88 19.70 -4.68
CA TRP A 11 6.09 18.28 -4.37
C TRP A 11 4.96 17.70 -3.53
N HIS A 12 4.47 18.45 -2.53
CA HIS A 12 3.32 18.04 -1.74
C HIS A 12 2.06 17.89 -2.59
N PHE A 13 1.83 18.82 -3.53
CA PHE A 13 0.73 18.74 -4.47
C PHE A 13 0.84 17.48 -5.35
N MET A 14 2.01 17.23 -5.95
CA MET A 14 2.22 16.06 -6.83
C MET A 14 2.05 14.73 -6.07
N PHE A 15 2.62 14.62 -4.87
CA PHE A 15 2.41 13.46 -3.99
C PHE A 15 0.93 13.26 -3.65
N SER A 16 0.22 14.34 -3.30
CA SER A 16 -1.18 14.24 -2.91
C SER A 16 -2.09 13.87 -4.08
N VAL A 17 -1.80 14.36 -5.28
CA VAL A 17 -2.51 13.98 -6.51
C VAL A 17 -2.28 12.50 -6.81
N CYS A 18 -1.04 12.00 -6.76
CA CYS A 18 -0.78 10.56 -6.93
C CYS A 18 -1.42 9.72 -5.82
N ALA A 19 -1.41 10.19 -4.57
CA ALA A 19 -2.03 9.50 -3.44
C ALA A 19 -3.55 9.39 -3.60
N PHE A 20 -4.19 10.47 -4.02
CA PHE A 20 -5.63 10.48 -4.28
C PHE A 20 -5.99 9.67 -5.52
N GLY A 21 -5.20 9.78 -6.59
CA GLY A 21 -5.33 8.96 -7.79
C GLY A 21 -5.26 7.48 -7.44
N TYR A 22 -4.21 7.05 -6.73
CA TYR A 22 -4.09 5.68 -6.24
C TYR A 22 -5.34 5.23 -5.46
N ALA A 23 -5.78 6.02 -4.48
CA ALA A 23 -6.93 5.67 -3.65
C ALA A 23 -8.23 5.58 -4.46
N TYR A 24 -8.45 6.53 -5.37
CA TYR A 24 -9.66 6.61 -6.19
C TYR A 24 -9.72 5.49 -7.24
N LEU A 25 -8.65 5.29 -8.01
CA LEU A 25 -8.59 4.23 -9.02
C LEU A 25 -8.69 2.85 -8.37
N LYS A 26 -8.02 2.64 -7.24
CA LYS A 26 -8.13 1.38 -6.49
C LYS A 26 -9.55 1.16 -5.97
N ALA A 27 -10.22 2.19 -5.45
CA ALA A 27 -11.60 2.07 -4.97
C ALA A 27 -12.56 1.65 -6.09
N LEU A 28 -12.42 2.22 -7.29
CA LEU A 28 -13.22 1.82 -8.46
C LEU A 28 -12.88 0.41 -8.94
N GLY A 29 -11.61 0.03 -8.92
CA GLY A 29 -11.19 -1.32 -9.31
C GLY A 29 -11.75 -2.41 -8.39
N ILE A 30 -11.83 -2.16 -7.07
CA ILE A 30 -12.34 -3.15 -6.10
C ILE A 30 -13.81 -3.48 -6.35
N THR A 31 -14.62 -2.51 -6.79
CA THR A 31 -16.05 -2.76 -7.04
C THR A 31 -16.30 -3.63 -8.27
N MET A 32 -15.31 -3.74 -9.17
CA MET A 32 -15.43 -4.44 -10.45
C MET A 32 -14.62 -5.75 -10.49
N LEU A 33 -13.83 -6.07 -9.46
CA LEU A 33 -12.95 -7.25 -9.44
C LEU A 33 -13.18 -8.12 -8.22
N PRO A 34 -13.05 -9.46 -8.35
CA PRO A 34 -12.98 -10.32 -7.19
C PRO A 34 -11.75 -9.98 -6.35
N MET A 35 -11.88 -10.06 -5.03
CA MET A 35 -10.83 -9.69 -4.07
C MET A 35 -9.49 -10.39 -4.34
N THR A 36 -9.53 -11.64 -4.83
CA THR A 36 -8.33 -12.39 -5.26
C THR A 36 -7.53 -11.64 -6.32
N ALA A 37 -8.19 -11.17 -7.38
CA ALA A 37 -7.53 -10.48 -8.48
C ALA A 37 -6.97 -9.13 -8.01
N VAL A 38 -7.69 -8.42 -7.13
CA VAL A 38 -7.21 -7.19 -6.49
C VAL A 38 -5.93 -7.43 -5.70
N VAL A 39 -5.87 -8.52 -4.93
CA VAL A 39 -4.67 -8.89 -4.18
C VAL A 39 -3.53 -9.18 -5.14
N VAL A 40 -3.72 -10.04 -6.14
CA VAL A 40 -2.67 -10.36 -7.14
C VAL A 40 -2.12 -9.11 -7.80
N VAL A 41 -2.99 -8.24 -8.34
CA VAL A 41 -2.56 -7.01 -9.02
C VAL A 41 -1.87 -6.04 -8.06
N SER A 42 -2.35 -5.92 -6.81
CA SER A 42 -1.71 -5.07 -5.80
C SER A 42 -0.28 -5.49 -5.46
N ASN A 43 0.09 -6.75 -5.67
CA ASN A 43 1.44 -7.24 -5.41
C ASN A 43 2.41 -6.99 -6.58
N LEU A 44 1.90 -6.71 -7.78
CA LEU A 44 2.72 -6.24 -8.89
C LEU A 44 3.36 -4.88 -8.60
N GLN A 45 2.87 -4.14 -7.58
CA GLN A 45 3.46 -2.90 -7.11
C GLN A 45 4.97 -3.03 -6.86
N LEU A 46 5.43 -4.14 -6.27
CA LEU A 46 6.86 -4.44 -6.07
C LEU A 46 7.65 -4.51 -7.38
N ALA A 47 7.13 -5.26 -8.35
CA ALA A 47 7.78 -5.47 -9.63
C ALA A 47 7.84 -4.16 -10.42
N THR A 48 6.72 -3.42 -10.43
CA THR A 48 6.65 -2.09 -11.04
C THR A 48 7.63 -1.12 -10.40
N GLY A 49 7.83 -1.16 -9.08
CA GLY A 49 8.82 -0.33 -8.42
C GLY A 49 10.27 -0.65 -8.75
N MET A 50 10.60 -1.93 -8.96
CA MET A 50 11.92 -2.32 -9.48
C MET A 50 12.14 -1.76 -10.89
N ILE A 51 11.15 -1.92 -11.78
CA ILE A 51 11.21 -1.38 -13.15
C ILE A 51 11.38 0.15 -13.12
N LEU A 52 10.60 0.84 -12.29
CA LEU A 52 10.68 2.28 -12.12
C LEU A 52 12.07 2.71 -11.60
N GLY A 53 12.62 1.99 -10.63
CA GLY A 53 13.97 2.27 -10.13
C GLY A 53 15.08 1.94 -11.13
N ALA A 54 14.89 0.97 -12.02
CA ALA A 54 15.83 0.70 -13.12
C ALA A 54 15.81 1.82 -14.16
N LEU A 55 14.62 2.24 -14.59
CA LEU A 55 14.44 3.26 -15.65
C LEU A 55 14.79 4.69 -15.20
N TRP A 56 14.47 5.05 -13.95
CA TRP A 56 14.61 6.45 -13.49
C TRP A 56 15.85 6.72 -12.64
N LEU A 57 16.44 5.68 -12.00
CA LEU A 57 17.62 5.82 -11.13
C LEU A 57 18.85 5.10 -11.68
N ASP A 58 18.77 4.52 -12.89
CA ASP A 58 19.82 3.69 -13.51
C ASP A 58 20.37 2.61 -12.55
N LYS A 59 19.51 2.12 -11.65
CA LYS A 59 19.93 1.10 -10.68
C LYS A 59 20.08 -0.24 -11.35
N ARG A 60 21.21 -0.88 -11.03
CA ARG A 60 21.43 -2.29 -11.31
C ARG A 60 20.97 -3.11 -10.11
N TYR A 61 20.00 -3.98 -10.32
CA TYR A 61 19.56 -4.93 -9.31
C TYR A 61 20.37 -6.22 -9.44
N THR A 62 20.74 -6.81 -8.31
CA THR A 62 21.40 -8.13 -8.31
C THR A 62 20.41 -9.20 -8.74
N SER A 63 20.91 -10.28 -9.36
CA SER A 63 20.07 -11.44 -9.69
C SER A 63 19.36 -12.02 -8.46
N VAL A 64 19.96 -11.89 -7.28
CA VAL A 64 19.37 -12.30 -5.99
C VAL A 64 18.16 -11.42 -5.63
N GLN A 65 18.23 -10.10 -5.83
CA GLN A 65 17.09 -9.20 -5.58
C GLN A 65 15.92 -9.49 -6.52
N ILE A 66 16.20 -9.70 -7.81
CA ILE A 66 15.17 -10.03 -8.80
C ILE A 66 14.54 -11.38 -8.45
N GLY A 67 15.35 -12.41 -8.17
CA GLY A 67 14.86 -13.73 -7.76
C GLY A 67 14.02 -13.68 -6.48
N SER A 68 14.42 -12.86 -5.52
CA SER A 68 13.70 -12.65 -4.26
C SER A 68 12.32 -12.00 -4.45
N VAL A 69 12.22 -11.01 -5.35
CA VAL A 69 10.94 -10.37 -5.68
C VAL A 69 10.04 -11.29 -6.48
N LEU A 70 10.59 -12.08 -7.40
CA LEU A 70 9.82 -13.11 -8.12
C LEU A 70 9.28 -14.18 -7.17
N LEU A 71 10.10 -14.64 -6.23
CA LEU A 71 9.68 -15.60 -5.19
C LEU A 71 8.61 -15.01 -4.26
N THR A 72 8.76 -13.74 -3.89
CA THR A 72 7.75 -13.04 -3.09
C THR A 72 6.43 -12.93 -3.86
N THR A 73 6.49 -12.57 -5.14
CA THR A 73 5.31 -12.42 -5.99
C THR A 73 4.60 -13.76 -6.20
N SER A 74 5.35 -14.83 -6.47
CA SER A 74 4.77 -16.17 -6.65
C SER A 74 4.14 -16.71 -5.36
N GLY A 75 4.76 -16.46 -4.20
CA GLY A 75 4.19 -16.83 -2.89
C GLY A 75 2.84 -16.16 -2.63
N ILE A 76 2.68 -14.89 -3.00
CA ILE A 76 1.41 -14.18 -2.81
C ILE A 76 0.36 -14.62 -3.83
N ILE A 77 0.75 -14.85 -5.09
CA ILE A 77 -0.17 -15.39 -6.10
C ILE A 77 -0.69 -16.76 -5.66
N ALA A 78 0.19 -17.64 -5.16
CA ALA A 78 -0.22 -18.92 -4.60
C ALA A 78 -1.22 -18.72 -3.44
N CYS A 79 -0.89 -17.89 -2.44
CA CYS A 79 -1.82 -17.59 -1.35
C CYS A 79 -3.19 -17.06 -1.84
N ALA A 80 -3.18 -16.16 -2.83
CA ALA A 80 -4.39 -15.55 -3.37
C ALA A 80 -5.25 -16.57 -4.13
N LEU A 81 -4.66 -17.35 -5.04
CA LEU A 81 -5.38 -18.37 -5.81
C LEU A 81 -6.00 -19.44 -4.91
N LEU A 82 -5.31 -19.83 -3.86
CA LEU A 82 -5.86 -20.81 -2.92
C LEU A 82 -6.95 -20.24 -2.01
N SER A 83 -6.92 -18.92 -1.79
CA SER A 83 -7.99 -18.19 -1.10
C SER A 83 -9.23 -17.99 -1.97
N SER A 84 -9.13 -18.15 -3.30
CA SER A 84 -10.21 -17.83 -4.23
C SER A 84 -11.33 -18.87 -4.32
N HIS A 85 -11.16 -20.04 -3.72
CA HIS A 85 -12.12 -21.15 -3.78
C HIS A 85 -13.48 -20.87 -3.10
N GLY A 86 -13.66 -19.70 -2.48
CA GLY A 86 -14.91 -19.30 -1.79
C GLY A 86 -15.56 -18.01 -2.29
N PHE A 87 -15.05 -17.37 -3.35
CA PHE A 87 -15.50 -16.02 -3.75
C PHE A 87 -15.64 -15.87 -5.28
N SER A 88 -16.37 -16.78 -5.91
CA SER A 88 -16.70 -16.69 -7.33
C SER A 88 -17.92 -15.77 -7.52
N GLN A 89 -17.71 -14.46 -7.48
CA GLN A 89 -18.70 -13.51 -8.00
C GLN A 89 -18.48 -13.42 -9.52
N ALA A 90 -19.47 -13.88 -10.29
CA ALA A 90 -19.45 -13.76 -11.74
C ALA A 90 -19.59 -12.27 -12.10
N THR A 91 -18.47 -11.63 -12.41
CA THR A 91 -18.46 -10.29 -13.00
C THR A 91 -18.52 -10.41 -14.52
N GLU A 92 -19.37 -9.60 -15.16
CA GLU A 92 -19.44 -9.45 -16.61
C GLU A 92 -18.03 -9.20 -17.20
N SER A 93 -17.72 -9.83 -18.33
CA SER A 93 -16.37 -9.87 -18.91
C SER A 93 -15.82 -8.48 -19.27
N SER A 94 -16.70 -7.55 -19.69
CA SER A 94 -16.35 -6.17 -20.01
C SER A 94 -15.93 -5.37 -18.79
N ASP A 95 -16.62 -5.56 -17.66
CA ASP A 95 -16.34 -4.82 -16.42
C ASP A 95 -15.06 -5.30 -15.74
N MET A 96 -14.73 -6.58 -15.92
CA MET A 96 -13.47 -7.16 -15.43
C MET A 96 -12.24 -6.55 -16.12
N ALA A 97 -12.29 -6.36 -17.44
CA ALA A 97 -11.20 -5.75 -18.20
C ALA A 97 -10.95 -4.29 -17.78
N LEU A 98 -12.03 -3.51 -17.62
CA LEU A 98 -11.96 -2.13 -17.17
C LEU A 98 -11.43 -2.03 -15.75
N GLY A 99 -11.92 -2.86 -14.82
CA GLY A 99 -11.43 -2.85 -13.46
C GLY A 99 -9.96 -3.30 -13.35
N LEU A 100 -9.53 -4.24 -14.20
CA LEU A 100 -8.13 -4.68 -14.26
C LEU A 100 -7.24 -3.52 -14.73
N ALA A 101 -7.65 -2.80 -15.78
CA ALA A 101 -6.95 -1.62 -16.27
C ALA A 101 -6.87 -0.52 -15.19
N LEU A 102 -7.96 -0.27 -14.46
CA LEU A 102 -7.99 0.68 -13.34
C LEU A 102 -7.05 0.26 -12.20
N MET A 103 -6.98 -1.04 -11.88
CA MET A 103 -6.06 -1.57 -10.87
C MET A 103 -4.60 -1.45 -11.29
N PHE A 104 -4.27 -1.71 -12.56
CA PHE A 104 -2.92 -1.47 -13.08
C PHE A 104 -2.53 0.00 -13.00
N ALA A 105 -3.44 0.90 -13.41
CA ALA A 105 -3.22 2.34 -13.29
C ALA A 105 -3.10 2.79 -11.83
N ALA A 106 -3.86 2.19 -10.92
CA ALA A 106 -3.70 2.41 -9.48
C ALA A 106 -2.31 1.98 -9.03
N VAL A 107 -1.86 0.76 -9.34
CA VAL A 107 -0.53 0.25 -8.97
C VAL A 107 0.56 1.21 -9.45
N LEU A 108 0.51 1.66 -10.70
CA LEU A 108 1.46 2.63 -11.24
C LEU A 108 1.43 3.98 -10.50
N SER A 109 0.24 4.47 -10.16
CA SER A 109 0.09 5.71 -9.37
C SER A 109 0.65 5.55 -7.94
N GLY A 110 0.46 4.37 -7.34
CA GLY A 110 0.93 4.04 -5.99
C GLY A 110 2.44 3.82 -5.91
N THR A 111 3.05 3.19 -6.92
CA THR A 111 4.53 3.10 -7.03
C THR A 111 5.12 4.49 -7.21
N LEU A 112 4.56 5.28 -8.12
CA LEU A 112 5.02 6.66 -8.35
C LEU A 112 4.91 7.49 -7.07
N GLN A 113 3.80 7.38 -6.33
CA GLN A 113 3.65 8.04 -5.04
C GLN A 113 4.79 7.66 -4.07
N THR A 114 5.04 6.36 -3.87
CA THR A 114 6.07 5.87 -2.94
C THR A 114 7.46 6.35 -3.37
N PHE A 115 7.70 6.35 -4.69
CA PHE A 115 8.94 6.81 -5.30
C PHE A 115 9.17 8.30 -5.06
N LEU A 116 8.15 9.13 -5.29
CA LEU A 116 8.21 10.58 -5.08
C LEU A 116 8.48 10.94 -3.61
N VAL A 117 7.88 10.20 -2.67
CA VAL A 117 8.15 10.37 -1.23
C VAL A 117 9.60 10.06 -0.91
N ASN A 118 10.09 8.91 -1.38
CA ASN A 118 11.47 8.49 -1.14
C ASN A 118 12.47 9.52 -1.71
N ARG A 119 12.20 10.03 -2.92
CA ARG A 119 13.01 11.11 -3.52
C ARG A 119 12.95 12.40 -2.73
N CYS A 120 11.77 12.81 -2.28
CA CYS A 120 11.60 14.02 -1.47
C CYS A 120 12.39 13.93 -0.15
N PHE A 121 12.29 12.80 0.56
CA PHE A 121 13.03 12.59 1.80
C PHE A 121 14.53 12.46 1.61
N SER A 122 14.98 11.96 0.45
CA SER A 122 16.40 11.94 0.12
C SER A 122 17.00 13.34 -0.12
N ILE A 123 16.20 14.33 -0.52
CA ILE A 123 16.68 15.70 -0.83
C ILE A 123 16.52 16.62 0.38
N TYR A 124 15.39 16.54 1.08
CA TYR A 124 15.03 17.50 2.13
C TYR A 124 15.12 16.91 3.54
N GLY A 125 15.44 15.62 3.68
CA GLY A 125 15.53 14.94 4.98
C GLY A 125 14.17 14.44 5.52
N PRO A 126 14.19 13.69 6.64
CA PRO A 126 13.05 12.94 7.18
C PRO A 126 12.02 13.82 7.91
N HIS A 127 11.22 14.58 7.15
CA HIS A 127 10.14 15.44 7.68
C HIS A 127 8.78 14.72 7.66
N VAL A 128 8.67 13.62 8.40
CA VAL A 128 7.48 12.75 8.38
C VAL A 128 6.22 13.45 8.89
N ASP A 129 6.36 14.28 9.91
CA ASP A 129 5.22 14.97 10.53
C ASP A 129 4.62 16.04 9.60
N GLU A 130 5.47 16.76 8.86
CA GLU A 130 5.05 17.72 7.83
C GLU A 130 4.33 17.02 6.68
N GLN A 131 4.89 15.90 6.18
CA GLN A 131 4.24 15.15 5.12
C GLN A 131 2.88 14.58 5.56
N LEU A 132 2.80 14.06 6.78
CA LEU A 132 1.55 13.53 7.31
C LEU A 132 0.51 14.65 7.48
N LEU A 133 0.91 15.80 8.04
CA LEU A 133 0.04 16.97 8.18
C LEU A 133 -0.51 17.42 6.82
N MET A 134 0.36 17.56 5.81
CA MET A 134 -0.06 17.97 4.46
C MET A 134 -1.00 16.95 3.83
N GLN A 135 -0.77 15.66 4.07
CA GLN A 135 -1.66 14.62 3.56
C GLN A 135 -3.05 14.67 4.20
N HIS A 136 -3.15 15.01 5.48
CA HIS A 136 -4.43 15.23 6.14
C HIS A 136 -5.09 16.55 5.70
N LEU A 137 -4.30 17.62 5.60
CA LEU A 137 -4.76 18.94 5.21
C LEU A 137 -5.32 18.96 3.78
N ILE A 138 -4.75 18.17 2.87
CA ILE A 138 -5.26 18.04 1.49
C ILE A 138 -6.32 16.93 1.39
N GLY A 139 -6.20 15.86 2.17
CA GLY A 139 -7.16 14.74 2.14
C GLY A 139 -8.55 15.10 2.67
N LEU A 140 -8.64 15.92 3.72
CA LEU A 140 -9.91 16.39 4.31
C LEU A 140 -10.78 17.24 3.35
N PRO A 141 -10.27 18.32 2.73
CA PRO A 141 -11.06 19.12 1.80
C PRO A 141 -11.46 18.31 0.57
N LEU A 142 -10.62 17.38 0.14
CA LEU A 142 -10.93 16.52 -1.00
C LEU A 142 -12.02 15.48 -0.69
N LEU A 143 -12.07 14.99 0.56
CA LEU A 143 -13.17 14.15 1.04
C LEU A 143 -14.49 14.91 1.11
N LEU A 144 -14.46 16.16 1.60
CA LEU A 144 -15.63 17.03 1.69
C LEU A 144 -16.12 17.49 0.31
N ALA A 145 -15.20 17.76 -0.61
CA ALA A 145 -15.52 18.11 -1.99
C ALA A 145 -16.09 16.93 -2.79
N SER A 146 -15.80 15.69 -2.37
CA SER A 146 -16.35 14.50 -3.04
C SER A 146 -17.80 14.24 -2.58
N PRO A 147 -18.79 14.20 -3.50
CA PRO A 147 -20.19 13.98 -3.15
C PRO A 147 -20.43 12.65 -2.44
N ARG A 148 -19.63 11.62 -2.79
CA ARG A 148 -19.66 10.30 -2.13
C ARG A 148 -19.14 10.35 -0.69
N GLY A 149 -18.20 11.24 -0.38
CA GLY A 149 -17.66 11.44 0.96
C GLY A 149 -18.72 12.03 1.90
N ALA A 150 -19.39 13.09 1.45
CA ALA A 150 -20.49 13.72 2.17
C ALA A 150 -21.65 12.75 2.43
N GLU A 151 -22.04 11.93 1.45
CA GLU A 151 -23.08 10.91 1.63
C GLU A 151 -22.68 9.80 2.60
N SER A 152 -21.40 9.43 2.65
CA SER A 152 -20.89 8.42 3.57
C SER A 152 -20.95 8.91 5.02
N ILE A 153 -20.55 10.16 5.25
CA ILE A 153 -20.64 10.83 6.55
C ILE A 153 -22.12 10.97 6.96
N ARG A 154 -22.98 11.39 6.03
CA ARG A 154 -24.43 11.52 6.26
C ARG A 154 -25.06 10.18 6.64
N ARG A 155 -24.72 9.09 5.95
CA ARG A 155 -25.25 7.75 6.27
C ARG A 155 -24.81 7.25 7.65
N VAL A 156 -23.57 7.50 8.04
CA VAL A 156 -23.06 7.13 9.38
C VAL A 156 -23.70 7.98 10.48
N LEU A 157 -23.88 9.29 10.26
CA LEU A 157 -24.57 10.15 11.21
C LEU A 157 -26.06 9.81 11.36
N LEU A 158 -26.72 9.41 10.27
CA LEU A 158 -28.15 9.07 10.26
C LEU A 158 -28.43 7.64 10.73
N SER A 159 -27.49 6.70 10.61
CA SER A 159 -27.67 5.31 11.09
C SER A 159 -27.41 5.15 12.60
N GLN A 160 -27.76 6.15 13.41
CA GLN A 160 -27.70 6.12 14.87
C GLN A 160 -28.55 4.97 15.42
N SER A 161 -27.95 3.77 15.41
CA SER A 161 -28.47 2.60 16.08
C SER A 161 -28.09 2.69 17.55
N SER A 162 -29.06 2.35 18.41
CA SER A 162 -29.02 2.28 19.88
C SER A 162 -27.63 2.29 20.54
N GLY A 163 -27.45 3.16 21.54
CA GLY A 163 -26.16 3.60 22.11
C GLY A 163 -25.06 2.56 22.36
N ARG A 164 -25.36 1.31 22.74
CA ARG A 164 -24.30 0.28 22.94
C ARG A 164 -23.68 -0.19 21.63
N ALA A 165 -24.47 -0.33 20.56
CA ALA A 165 -23.96 -0.71 19.24
C ALA A 165 -23.10 0.43 18.65
N ALA A 166 -23.56 1.68 18.78
CA ALA A 166 -22.79 2.86 18.38
C ALA A 166 -21.43 2.95 19.09
N LEU A 167 -21.39 2.73 20.42
CA LEU A 167 -20.13 2.75 21.18
C LEU A 167 -19.13 1.69 20.70
N VAL A 168 -19.60 0.48 20.42
CA VAL A 168 -18.77 -0.60 19.90
C VAL A 168 -18.24 -0.26 18.50
N THR A 169 -19.08 0.26 17.60
CA THR A 169 -18.65 0.67 16.26
C THR A 169 -17.63 1.81 16.30
N ILE A 170 -17.85 2.81 17.15
CA ILE A 170 -16.90 3.92 17.35
C ILE A 170 -15.58 3.38 17.91
N ALA A 171 -15.61 2.48 18.88
CA ALA A 171 -14.40 1.85 19.42
C ALA A 171 -13.62 1.10 18.33
N TYR A 172 -14.28 0.27 17.52
CA TYR A 172 -13.61 -0.44 16.41
C TYR A 172 -13.06 0.51 15.34
N LEU A 173 -13.81 1.54 14.95
CA LEU A 173 -13.36 2.56 13.99
C LEU A 173 -12.14 3.32 14.51
N SER A 174 -12.16 3.70 15.79
CA SER A 174 -11.04 4.41 16.42
C SER A 174 -9.78 3.54 16.49
N GLY A 175 -9.92 2.28 16.88
CA GLY A 175 -8.80 1.32 16.90
C GLY A 175 -8.21 1.11 15.51
N ASN A 176 -9.05 0.89 14.50
CA ASN A 176 -8.59 0.73 13.11
C ASN A 176 -7.90 2.01 12.58
N MET A 177 -8.44 3.19 12.91
CA MET A 177 -7.84 4.46 12.54
C MET A 177 -6.44 4.62 13.16
N VAL A 178 -6.31 4.39 14.48
CA VAL A 178 -5.02 4.51 15.18
C VAL A 178 -3.99 3.55 14.59
N LEU A 179 -4.37 2.29 14.36
CA LEU A 179 -3.48 1.29 13.79
C LEU A 179 -3.04 1.68 12.36
N ALA A 180 -3.98 2.14 11.53
CA ALA A 180 -3.68 2.61 10.18
C ALA A 180 -2.75 3.83 10.18
N GLN A 181 -2.93 4.78 11.11
CA GLN A 181 -2.07 5.95 11.24
C GLN A 181 -0.66 5.59 11.71
N LEU A 182 -0.53 4.73 12.73
CA LEU A 182 0.76 4.24 13.19
C LEU A 182 1.52 3.53 12.08
N CYS A 183 0.81 2.70 11.31
CA CYS A 183 1.42 1.95 10.23
C CYS A 183 1.87 2.86 9.08
N ARG A 184 1.06 3.87 8.74
CA ARG A 184 1.44 4.88 7.76
C ARG A 184 2.67 5.67 8.21
N ARG A 185 2.70 6.10 9.47
CA ARG A 185 3.86 6.81 10.06
C ARG A 185 5.12 5.95 9.98
N TYR A 186 5.02 4.67 10.32
CA TYR A 186 6.13 3.73 10.20
C TYR A 186 6.65 3.63 8.77
N MET A 187 5.78 3.45 7.78
CA MET A 187 6.18 3.35 6.38
C MET A 187 6.82 4.64 5.85
N LEU A 188 6.32 5.80 6.26
CA LEU A 188 6.93 7.09 5.90
C LEU A 188 8.31 7.25 6.53
N ARG A 189 8.49 6.90 7.81
CA ARG A 189 9.83 6.88 8.45
C ARG A 189 10.78 5.91 7.78
N LEU A 190 10.30 4.75 7.32
CA LEU A 190 11.13 3.81 6.58
C LEU A 190 11.56 4.41 5.22
N SER A 191 10.66 5.12 4.57
CA SER A 191 10.89 5.75 3.26
C SER A 191 11.90 6.88 3.28
N SER A 192 12.28 7.41 4.44
CA SER A 192 13.40 8.34 4.53
C SER A 192 14.77 7.64 4.62
N THR A 193 14.81 6.41 5.13
CA THR A 193 16.06 5.71 5.44
C THR A 193 16.42 4.70 4.36
N THR A 194 15.42 3.99 3.82
CA THR A 194 15.65 2.91 2.86
C THR A 194 15.45 3.38 1.42
N GLN A 195 15.49 2.45 0.48
CA GLN A 195 15.19 2.71 -0.91
C GLN A 195 13.71 2.44 -1.18
N HIS A 196 13.17 3.08 -2.21
CA HIS A 196 11.79 2.91 -2.67
C HIS A 196 11.32 1.44 -2.70
N VAL A 197 12.10 0.55 -3.33
CA VAL A 197 11.74 -0.87 -3.49
C VAL A 197 11.66 -1.60 -2.14
N THR A 198 12.52 -1.25 -1.18
CA THR A 198 12.46 -1.77 0.18
C THR A 198 11.18 -1.34 0.90
N CYS A 199 10.72 -0.11 0.69
CA CYS A 199 9.46 0.38 1.26
C CYS A 199 8.26 -0.39 0.73
N GLU A 200 8.24 -0.66 -0.58
CA GLU A 200 7.18 -1.47 -1.17
C GLU A 200 7.22 -2.91 -0.65
N LEU A 201 8.41 -3.50 -0.53
CA LEU A 201 8.59 -4.82 0.07
C LEU A 201 8.02 -4.84 1.49
N MET A 202 8.38 -3.88 2.33
CA MET A 202 7.84 -3.79 3.69
C MET A 202 6.32 -3.61 3.68
N ALA A 203 5.76 -2.80 2.77
CA ALA A 203 4.31 -2.65 2.63
C ALA A 203 3.61 -3.97 2.25
N THR A 204 4.24 -4.81 1.42
CA THR A 204 3.70 -6.14 1.13
C THR A 204 3.80 -7.09 2.32
N ILE A 205 4.91 -7.09 3.06
CA ILE A 205 5.07 -7.86 4.31
C ILE A 205 3.99 -7.45 5.32
N GLN A 206 3.77 -6.15 5.50
CA GLN A 206 2.74 -5.64 6.40
C GLN A 206 1.34 -6.13 6.01
N ARG A 207 0.95 -5.95 4.74
CA ARG A 207 -0.36 -6.39 4.24
C ARG A 207 -0.54 -7.90 4.44
N PHE A 208 0.52 -8.67 4.22
CA PHE A 208 0.50 -10.11 4.41
C PHE A 208 0.45 -10.53 5.88
N ALA A 209 1.18 -9.84 6.77
CA ALA A 209 1.10 -10.05 8.22
C ALA A 209 -0.31 -9.76 8.76
N CYS A 210 -0.96 -8.70 8.28
CA CYS A 210 -2.36 -8.43 8.60
C CYS A 210 -3.29 -9.56 8.12
N LEU A 211 -3.05 -10.12 6.94
CA LEU A 211 -3.80 -11.26 6.43
C LEU A 211 -3.61 -12.50 7.31
N LEU A 212 -2.37 -12.84 7.68
CA LEU A 212 -2.07 -13.96 8.58
C LEU A 212 -2.70 -13.77 9.96
N LEU A 213 -2.58 -12.58 10.55
CA LEU A 213 -3.20 -12.26 11.82
C LEU A 213 -4.72 -12.37 11.74
N SER A 214 -5.31 -11.91 10.63
CA SER A 214 -6.74 -12.05 10.38
C SER A 214 -7.17 -13.52 10.30
N ALA A 215 -6.43 -14.35 9.58
CA ALA A 215 -6.71 -15.77 9.46
C ALA A 215 -6.55 -16.52 10.80
N TYR A 216 -5.50 -16.19 11.57
CA TYR A 216 -5.17 -16.86 12.83
C TYR A 216 -6.09 -16.45 13.99
N VAL A 217 -6.35 -15.14 14.16
CA VAL A 217 -7.11 -14.63 15.32
C VAL A 217 -8.61 -14.77 15.11
N PHE A 218 -9.11 -14.44 13.92
CA PHE A 218 -10.56 -14.36 13.69
C PHE A 218 -11.16 -15.66 13.14
N HIS A 219 -10.33 -16.69 12.87
CA HIS A 219 -10.75 -17.92 12.17
C HIS A 219 -11.61 -17.64 10.92
N ALA A 220 -11.41 -16.46 10.31
CA ALA A 220 -12.22 -16.02 9.19
C ALA A 220 -11.83 -16.84 7.95
N PRO A 221 -12.78 -17.23 7.10
CA PRO A 221 -12.46 -17.85 5.82
C PRO A 221 -11.52 -16.91 5.02
N PRO A 222 -10.47 -17.43 4.36
CA PRO A 222 -10.19 -18.85 4.12
C PRO A 222 -9.46 -19.51 5.30
N TYR A 223 -10.05 -20.57 5.85
CA TYR A 223 -9.38 -21.49 6.80
C TYR A 223 -7.98 -21.78 6.32
N PRO A 224 -6.92 -21.78 7.15
CA PRO A 224 -5.56 -21.96 6.67
C PRO A 224 -5.39 -23.35 6.03
N PRO A 225 -5.44 -23.49 4.68
CA PRO A 225 -5.02 -24.75 4.10
C PRO A 225 -3.50 -24.83 4.29
N ARG A 226 -2.94 -26.04 4.47
CA ARG A 226 -1.48 -26.25 4.59
C ARG A 226 -0.69 -25.58 3.46
N THR A 227 -1.34 -25.33 2.35
CA THR A 227 -0.83 -24.68 1.15
C THR A 227 -0.74 -23.14 1.24
N MET A 228 -1.54 -22.47 2.08
CA MET A 228 -1.36 -21.04 2.38
C MET A 228 -0.11 -20.81 3.23
N ALA A 229 0.22 -21.76 4.11
CA ALA A 229 1.48 -21.74 4.84
C ALA A 229 2.71 -21.85 3.91
N LEU A 230 2.60 -22.61 2.81
CA LEU A 230 3.64 -22.67 1.79
C LEU A 230 3.83 -21.33 1.06
N GLY A 231 2.75 -20.68 0.64
CA GLY A 231 2.85 -19.34 0.03
C GLY A 231 3.36 -18.27 1.01
N ALA A 232 2.97 -18.37 2.28
CA ALA A 232 3.50 -17.52 3.36
C ALA A 232 5.01 -17.72 3.57
N ALA A 233 5.46 -18.98 3.63
CA ALA A 233 6.87 -19.31 3.75
C ALA A 233 7.66 -18.79 2.54
N ALA A 234 7.13 -18.96 1.32
CA ALA A 234 7.76 -18.44 0.11
C ALA A 234 7.91 -16.90 0.13
N LEU A 235 6.87 -16.18 0.58
CA LEU A 235 6.95 -14.72 0.77
C LEU A 235 8.01 -14.34 1.80
N LEU A 236 8.05 -15.02 2.95
CA LEU A 236 9.02 -14.72 4.01
C LEU A 236 10.44 -14.99 3.54
N VAL A 237 10.68 -16.14 2.93
CA VAL A 237 11.99 -16.50 2.35
C VAL A 237 12.40 -15.51 1.26
N GLY A 238 11.49 -15.13 0.36
CA GLY A 238 11.75 -14.11 -0.67
C GLY A 238 12.09 -12.75 -0.05
N SER A 239 11.35 -12.30 0.96
CA SER A 239 11.63 -11.04 1.63
C SER A 239 12.97 -11.04 2.37
N LEU A 240 13.33 -12.13 3.05
CA LEU A 240 14.62 -12.30 3.73
C LEU A 240 15.78 -12.36 2.73
N GLY A 241 15.58 -13.04 1.61
CA GLY A 241 16.54 -13.08 0.50
C GLY A 241 16.83 -11.70 -0.07
N TYR A 242 15.79 -10.86 -0.21
CA TYR A 242 15.97 -9.49 -0.68
C TYR A 242 16.75 -8.62 0.30
N VAL A 243 16.45 -8.72 1.61
CA VAL A 243 17.15 -7.96 2.66
C VAL A 243 18.61 -8.38 2.80
N SER A 244 18.90 -9.68 2.61
CA SER A 244 20.25 -10.23 2.69
C SER A 244 21.12 -9.92 1.48
N ALA A 245 20.51 -9.56 0.34
CA ALA A 245 21.25 -9.22 -0.87
C ALA A 245 21.92 -7.84 -0.73
N PRO A 246 23.16 -7.67 -1.22
CA PRO A 246 23.85 -6.38 -1.16
C PRO A 246 23.04 -5.33 -1.91
N GLN A 247 22.62 -4.29 -1.20
CA GLN A 247 21.85 -3.19 -1.76
C GLN A 247 22.82 -2.24 -2.46
N TYR A 248 22.70 -2.10 -3.79
CA TYR A 248 23.46 -1.08 -4.51
C TYR A 248 23.03 0.30 -4.03
N ALA A 249 23.99 1.09 -3.55
CA ALA A 249 23.78 2.44 -3.06
C ALA A 249 23.19 3.32 -4.17
N GLU A 250 22.21 4.15 -3.81
CA GLU A 250 21.76 5.23 -4.68
C GLU A 250 22.91 6.22 -4.84
N ALA A 251 23.26 6.57 -6.09
CA ALA A 251 24.29 7.57 -6.41
C ALA A 251 24.02 8.99 -5.84
N GLY A 252 22.95 9.16 -5.05
CA GLY A 252 22.60 10.40 -4.33
C GLY A 252 22.59 10.27 -2.80
N LYS A 253 22.91 9.11 -2.20
CA LYS A 253 22.99 8.97 -0.72
C LYS A 253 24.39 9.18 -0.15
N SER A 254 25.40 9.49 -0.98
CA SER A 254 26.74 9.86 -0.51
C SER A 254 26.85 11.38 -0.36
N LYS A 255 26.25 11.93 0.71
CA LYS A 255 26.67 13.16 1.38
C LYS A 255 25.80 13.35 2.61
N GLU A 256 26.45 13.65 3.73
CA GLU A 256 25.93 13.81 5.11
C GLU A 256 26.02 12.54 5.96
N GLU A 257 27.29 12.17 6.24
CA GLU A 257 27.73 11.95 7.63
C GLU A 257 27.73 13.29 8.38
#